data_AF-A0A1Q7Y890-F1
#
_entry.id   AF-A0A1Q7Y890-F1
#
_cell.length_a   1.000
_cell.length_b   1.000
_cell.length_c   1.000
_cell.angle_alpha   90.00
_cell.angle_beta   90.00
_cell.angle_gamma   90.00
#
_symmetry.space_group_name_H-M   'P 1'
#
loop_
_entity.id
_entity.type
_entity.pdbx_description
1 polymer ?
#
loop_
_entity_poly.entity_id
_entity_poly.type
_entity_poly.pdbx_seq_one_letter_code
_entity_poly.pdbx_strand_id
1 'polypeptide(L)'
;MQKLIILSLGLLLSIAFTVSAQTRAQSCLPNGMKLTDIVSYRTIKPGARRQGAITVEQKLAELRARCKRGKLVDARGREIYFYRLQGCWGNPPSDYQEILQRQDQEIRRLKKRYTVIEMTCNPSGVQIP
;
A
#
# COMPACT_ATOMS: atom_id res chain seq x y z
N MET A 1 51.50 -2.59 -42.07
CA MET A 1 51.36 -1.93 -40.75
C MET A 1 49.89 -1.57 -40.55
N GLN A 2 49.32 -2.08 -39.49
CA GLN A 2 47.90 -2.11 -39.16
C GLN A 2 47.62 -1.00 -38.15
N LYS A 3 46.65 -0.11 -38.41
CA LYS A 3 46.11 0.80 -37.39
C LYS A 3 44.58 0.74 -37.44
N LEU A 4 44.05 -0.08 -36.54
CA LEU A 4 42.63 -0.07 -36.16
C LEU A 4 42.30 1.27 -35.51
N ILE A 5 41.23 1.90 -35.98
CA ILE A 5 40.52 2.94 -35.24
C ILE A 5 39.23 2.28 -34.76
N ILE A 6 39.22 1.81 -33.51
CA ILE A 6 38.00 1.45 -32.79
C ILE A 6 37.67 2.65 -31.92
N LEU A 7 36.67 3.43 -32.33
CA LEU A 7 36.12 4.52 -31.52
C LEU A 7 34.66 4.22 -31.19
N SER A 8 34.37 4.31 -29.89
CA SER A 8 33.05 4.45 -29.26
C SER A 8 32.05 3.29 -29.37
N LEU A 9 32.24 2.27 -28.54
CA LEU A 9 31.14 1.42 -28.05
C LEU A 9 31.08 1.54 -26.52
N GLY A 10 30.43 2.60 -26.02
CA GLY A 10 30.44 2.89 -24.58
C GLY A 10 29.37 3.87 -24.15
N LEU A 11 28.10 3.63 -24.51
CA LEU A 11 26.98 4.42 -23.97
C LEU A 11 25.63 3.69 -23.90
N LEU A 12 25.62 2.37 -23.68
CA LEU A 12 24.35 1.61 -23.60
C LEU A 12 24.32 0.59 -22.45
N LEU A 13 24.69 0.99 -21.23
CA LEU A 13 24.51 0.14 -20.04
C LEU A 13 24.13 0.95 -18.79
N SER A 14 22.91 1.50 -18.76
CA SER A 14 22.36 2.02 -17.48
C SER A 14 20.85 1.87 -17.31
N ILE A 15 20.10 1.31 -18.27
CA ILE A 15 18.62 1.31 -18.20
C ILE A 15 18.03 0.09 -17.43
N ALA A 16 18.82 -0.92 -17.06
CA ALA A 16 18.27 -2.19 -16.57
C ALA A 16 17.95 -2.28 -15.06
N PHE A 17 18.33 -1.31 -14.21
CA PHE A 17 18.32 -1.53 -12.75
C PHE A 17 17.07 -1.09 -12.00
N THR A 18 16.11 -0.39 -12.63
CA THR A 18 14.93 0.13 -11.91
C THR A 18 13.74 -0.83 -11.89
N VAL A 19 13.69 -1.86 -12.75
CA VAL A 19 12.52 -2.75 -12.89
C VAL A 19 12.43 -3.84 -11.80
N SER A 20 13.54 -4.17 -11.13
CA SER A 20 13.66 -5.33 -10.23
C SER A 20 13.01 -5.13 -8.84
N ALA A 21 12.93 -3.91 -8.34
CA ALA A 21 12.40 -3.64 -6.99
C ALA A 21 10.87 -3.70 -6.94
N GLN A 22 10.20 -3.18 -7.95
CA GLN A 22 8.73 -3.08 -7.99
C GLN A 22 8.07 -4.45 -8.18
N THR A 23 8.69 -5.34 -8.96
CA THR A 23 8.23 -6.72 -9.19
C THR A 23 8.28 -7.59 -7.93
N ARG A 24 9.28 -7.41 -7.05
CA ARG A 24 9.43 -8.21 -5.81
C ARG A 24 8.45 -7.82 -4.70
N ALA A 25 8.08 -6.55 -4.62
CA ALA A 25 7.05 -6.12 -3.65
C ALA A 25 5.68 -6.68 -4.03
N GLN A 26 5.38 -6.69 -5.34
CA GLN A 26 4.10 -7.12 -5.88
C GLN A 26 3.85 -8.62 -5.73
N SER A 27 4.90 -9.46 -5.75
CA SER A 27 4.78 -10.91 -5.59
C SER A 27 4.37 -11.37 -4.19
N CYS A 28 4.40 -10.48 -3.19
CA CYS A 28 4.08 -10.81 -1.79
C CYS A 28 2.88 -10.04 -1.26
N LEU A 29 2.22 -9.27 -2.13
CA LEU A 29 0.89 -8.73 -1.83
C LEU A 29 -0.13 -9.87 -1.80
N PRO A 30 -1.19 -9.76 -0.98
CA PRO A 30 -2.33 -10.67 -1.05
C PRO A 30 -2.94 -10.69 -2.46
N ASN A 31 -3.52 -11.83 -2.84
CA ASN A 31 -4.20 -11.98 -4.12
C ASN A 31 -5.26 -10.89 -4.33
N GLY A 32 -5.27 -10.30 -5.53
CA GLY A 32 -6.21 -9.23 -5.91
C GLY A 32 -5.88 -7.84 -5.36
N MET A 33 -4.80 -7.68 -4.59
CA MET A 33 -4.32 -6.37 -4.13
C MET A 33 -3.30 -5.78 -5.10
N LYS A 34 -3.41 -4.46 -5.32
CA LYS A 34 -2.47 -3.70 -6.17
C LYS A 34 -1.73 -2.68 -5.34
N LEU A 35 -0.49 -2.38 -5.75
CA LEU A 35 0.33 -1.30 -5.18
C LEU A 35 -0.35 0.08 -5.27
N THR A 36 -1.23 0.26 -6.26
CA THR A 36 -2.01 1.47 -6.49
C THR A 36 -3.30 1.54 -5.68
N ASP A 37 -3.68 0.49 -4.92
CA ASP A 37 -4.90 0.51 -4.13
C ASP A 37 -4.82 1.60 -3.06
N ILE A 38 -5.96 2.24 -2.77
CA ILE A 38 -6.02 3.36 -1.82
C ILE A 38 -6.15 2.83 -0.39
N VAL A 39 -5.22 3.26 0.46
CA VAL A 39 -5.23 3.01 1.92
C VAL A 39 -6.04 4.09 2.62
N SER A 40 -5.75 5.37 2.36
CA SER A 40 -6.44 6.50 2.99
C SER A 40 -6.25 7.78 2.17
N TYR A 41 -6.79 8.90 2.64
CA TYR A 41 -6.58 10.22 2.04
C TYR A 41 -5.94 11.15 3.07
N ARG A 42 -4.99 12.00 2.63
CA ARG A 42 -4.39 13.03 3.49
C ARG A 42 -5.33 14.22 3.64
N THR A 43 -5.56 14.66 4.88
CA THR A 43 -6.23 15.94 5.16
C THR A 43 -5.16 17.01 5.26
N ILE A 44 -5.05 17.89 4.25
CA ILE A 44 -4.01 18.91 4.20
C ILE A 44 -4.43 20.18 4.97
N LYS A 45 -5.73 20.51 5.05
CA LYS A 45 -6.30 21.62 5.85
C LYS A 45 -7.77 21.35 6.22
N PRO A 46 -8.28 21.88 7.35
CA PRO A 46 -9.73 21.97 7.58
C PRO A 46 -10.38 22.74 6.43
N GLY A 47 -11.40 22.17 5.77
CA GLY A 47 -12.12 22.81 4.66
C GLY A 47 -11.49 22.66 3.27
N ALA A 48 -10.31 22.08 3.12
CA ALA A 48 -9.77 21.75 1.80
C ALA A 48 -10.42 20.48 1.23
N ARG A 49 -10.84 20.53 -0.04
CA ARG A 49 -11.16 19.31 -0.80
C ARG A 49 -9.92 18.42 -0.77
N ARG A 50 -10.05 17.23 -0.18
CA ARG A 50 -8.98 16.24 0.07
C ARG A 50 -8.00 16.19 -1.09
N GLN A 51 -6.69 16.26 -0.82
CA GLN A 51 -5.68 16.03 -1.87
C GLN A 51 -4.54 15.16 -1.34
N GLY A 52 -4.27 14.09 -2.09
CA GLY A 52 -3.28 13.06 -1.79
C GLY A 52 -3.91 11.77 -1.29
N ALA A 53 -4.38 10.92 -2.21
CA ALA A 53 -4.62 9.51 -1.90
C ALA A 53 -3.29 8.87 -1.47
N ILE A 54 -3.32 8.14 -0.36
CA ILE A 54 -2.21 7.32 0.12
C ILE A 54 -2.41 5.91 -0.43
N THR A 55 -1.47 5.43 -1.24
CA THR A 55 -1.54 4.10 -1.85
C THR A 55 -0.91 3.01 -0.98
N VAL A 56 -1.18 1.74 -1.31
CA VAL A 56 -0.49 0.59 -0.72
C VAL A 56 1.02 0.72 -0.87
N GLU A 57 1.52 1.09 -2.05
CA GLU A 57 2.95 1.30 -2.29
C GLU A 57 3.56 2.31 -1.32
N GLN A 58 2.94 3.48 -1.18
CA GLN A 58 3.40 4.53 -0.28
C GLN A 58 3.38 4.05 1.18
N LYS A 59 2.33 3.33 1.58
CA LYS A 59 2.23 2.82 2.96
C LYS A 59 3.26 1.73 3.25
N LEU A 60 3.53 0.86 2.29
CA LEU A 60 4.57 -0.16 2.39
C LEU A 60 5.97 0.46 2.44
N ALA A 61 6.21 1.52 1.66
CA ALA A 61 7.46 2.28 1.72
C ALA A 61 7.65 2.94 3.10
N GLU A 62 6.60 3.55 3.67
CA GLU A 62 6.60 4.14 5.02
C GLU A 62 6.97 3.11 6.09
N LEU A 63 6.41 1.90 5.99
CA LEU A 63 6.68 0.79 6.90
C LEU A 63 8.01 0.08 6.64
N ARG A 64 8.75 0.49 5.59
CA ARG A 64 9.93 -0.18 5.04
C ARG A 64 9.68 -1.68 4.84
N ALA A 65 8.50 -1.97 4.28
CA ALA A 65 8.05 -3.32 4.08
C ALA A 65 8.91 -4.06 3.06
N ARG A 66 9.05 -5.37 3.26
CA ARG A 66 9.82 -6.24 2.38
C ARG A 66 9.21 -7.62 2.34
N CYS A 67 9.44 -8.34 1.25
CA CYS A 67 9.11 -9.74 1.19
C CYS A 67 10.18 -10.59 1.87
N LYS A 68 9.77 -11.45 2.80
CA LYS A 68 10.63 -12.41 3.48
C LYS A 68 9.94 -13.78 3.49
N ARG A 69 10.53 -14.76 2.80
CA ARG A 69 9.98 -16.14 2.70
C ARG A 69 8.51 -16.16 2.22
N GLY A 70 8.20 -15.39 1.19
CA GLY A 70 6.84 -15.29 0.63
C GLY A 70 5.86 -14.47 1.46
N LYS A 71 6.28 -13.89 2.59
CA LYS A 71 5.45 -13.05 3.45
C LYS A 71 5.85 -11.59 3.35
N LEU A 72 4.85 -10.70 3.30
CA LEU A 72 5.06 -9.27 3.41
C LEU A 72 5.21 -8.89 4.89
N VAL A 73 6.37 -8.34 5.25
CA VAL A 73 6.69 -7.96 6.64
C VAL A 73 7.16 -6.52 6.70
N ASP A 74 6.96 -5.85 7.86
CA ASP A 74 7.46 -4.50 8.11
C ASP A 74 8.97 -4.47 8.46
N ALA A 75 9.50 -3.28 8.75
CA ALA A 75 10.88 -3.08 9.18
C ALA A 75 11.29 -3.97 10.37
N ARG A 76 10.36 -4.23 11.29
CA ARG A 76 10.55 -5.01 12.52
C ARG A 76 10.39 -6.52 12.28
N GLY A 77 10.04 -6.92 11.06
CA GLY A 77 9.79 -8.31 10.70
C GLY A 77 8.41 -8.83 11.12
N ARG A 78 7.48 -7.96 11.51
CA ARG A 78 6.08 -8.35 11.78
C ARG A 78 5.34 -8.48 10.45
N GLU A 79 4.56 -9.54 10.30
CA GLU A 79 3.75 -9.76 9.10
C GLU A 79 2.69 -8.66 8.97
N ILE A 80 2.53 -8.17 7.74
CA ILE A 80 1.60 -7.09 7.41
C ILE A 80 0.26 -7.70 7.05
N TYR A 81 -0.81 -7.22 7.70
CA TYR A 81 -2.18 -7.63 7.43
C TYR A 81 -2.97 -6.44 6.92
N PHE A 82 -3.68 -6.60 5.80
CA PHE A 82 -4.56 -5.56 5.26
C PHE A 82 -5.99 -5.79 5.72
N TYR A 83 -6.56 -4.82 6.44
CA TYR A 83 -7.93 -4.87 6.94
C TYR A 83 -8.79 -3.84 6.20
N ARG A 84 -9.89 -4.27 5.57
CA ARG A 84 -10.82 -3.34 4.91
C ARG A 84 -11.82 -2.81 5.93
N LEU A 85 -11.81 -1.49 6.13
CA LEU A 85 -12.76 -0.83 7.01
C LEU A 85 -14.18 -0.93 6.44
N GLN A 86 -15.15 -0.85 7.34
CA GLN A 86 -16.56 -0.61 7.14
C GLN A 86 -16.93 0.76 7.72
N GLY A 87 -18.11 1.27 7.40
CA GLY A 87 -18.61 2.53 7.96
C GLY A 87 -18.75 3.67 6.95
N CYS A 88 -18.43 3.42 5.68
CA CYS A 88 -18.64 4.36 4.59
C CYS A 88 -20.07 4.23 4.07
N TRP A 89 -21.05 4.58 4.91
CA TRP A 89 -22.47 4.56 4.57
C TRP A 89 -22.97 5.97 4.29
N GLY A 90 -23.93 6.06 3.37
CA GLY A 90 -24.77 7.24 3.23
C GLY A 90 -25.85 7.24 4.29
N ASN A 91 -26.66 6.19 4.26
CA ASN A 91 -27.57 5.82 5.34
C ASN A 91 -27.04 4.56 6.07
N PRO A 92 -26.57 4.68 7.32
CA PRO A 92 -26.06 3.52 8.07
C PRO A 92 -27.16 2.50 8.37
N PRO A 93 -26.83 1.20 8.48
CA PRO A 93 -27.79 0.19 8.94
C PRO A 93 -28.16 0.42 10.41
N SER A 94 -29.26 -0.16 10.87
CA SER A 94 -29.73 0.02 12.26
C SER A 94 -28.73 -0.51 13.30
N ASP A 95 -27.94 -1.53 12.95
CA ASP A 95 -26.94 -2.17 13.80
C ASP A 95 -25.52 -1.59 13.60
N TYR A 96 -25.38 -0.42 12.97
CA TYR A 96 -24.09 0.14 12.60
C TYR A 96 -23.10 0.25 13.76
N GLN A 97 -23.57 0.54 14.97
CA GLN A 97 -22.74 0.63 16.16
C GLN A 97 -22.11 -0.71 16.50
N GLU A 98 -22.87 -1.81 16.41
CA GLU A 98 -22.37 -3.15 16.64
C GLU A 98 -21.35 -3.56 15.57
N ILE A 99 -21.60 -3.19 14.30
CA ILE A 99 -20.64 -3.42 13.21
C ILE A 99 -19.30 -2.72 13.52
N LEU A 100 -19.34 -1.44 13.90
CA LEU A 100 -18.12 -0.68 14.22
C LEU A 100 -17.41 -1.22 15.47
N GLN A 101 -18.16 -1.62 16.51
CA GLN A 101 -17.59 -2.23 17.71
C GLN A 101 -16.89 -3.55 17.40
N ARG A 102 -17.51 -4.43 16.61
CA ARG A 102 -16.92 -5.71 16.17
C ARG A 102 -15.66 -5.48 15.34
N GLN A 103 -15.70 -4.52 14.42
CA GLN A 103 -14.55 -4.10 13.63
C GLN A 103 -13.38 -3.66 14.52
N ASP A 104 -13.63 -2.77 15.48
CA ASP A 104 -12.59 -2.27 16.39
C ASP A 104 -11.98 -3.38 17.24
N GLN A 105 -12.80 -4.31 17.74
CA GLN A 105 -12.33 -5.46 18.49
C GLN A 105 -11.42 -6.34 17.63
N GLU A 106 -11.79 -6.61 16.38
CA GLU A 106 -11.00 -7.43 15.48
C GLU A 106 -9.68 -6.75 15.10
N ILE A 107 -9.69 -5.46 14.79
CA ILE A 107 -8.48 -4.69 14.52
C ILE A 107 -7.54 -4.71 15.73
N ARG A 108 -8.07 -4.50 16.95
CA ARG A 108 -7.28 -4.59 18.19
C ARG A 108 -6.67 -5.98 18.37
N ARG A 109 -7.41 -7.05 18.06
CA ARG A 109 -6.91 -8.43 18.11
C ARG A 109 -5.79 -8.67 17.09
N LEU A 110 -5.97 -8.22 15.85
CA LEU A 110 -4.98 -8.34 14.78
C LEU A 110 -3.70 -7.57 15.09
N LYS A 111 -3.80 -6.35 15.61
CA LYS A 111 -2.65 -5.50 15.99
C LYS A 111 -1.74 -6.12 17.07
N LYS A 112 -2.20 -7.11 17.83
CA LYS A 112 -1.36 -7.87 18.76
C LYS A 112 -0.35 -8.78 18.04
N ARG A 113 -0.68 -9.26 16.83
CA ARG A 113 0.12 -10.25 16.08
C ARG A 113 0.73 -9.69 14.80
N TYR A 114 0.05 -8.75 14.16
CA TYR A 114 0.38 -8.22 12.84
C TYR A 114 0.61 -6.72 12.87
N THR A 115 1.30 -6.21 11.85
CA THR A 115 1.25 -4.80 11.50
C THR A 115 0.04 -4.60 10.60
N VAL A 116 -1.01 -3.97 11.12
CA VAL A 116 -2.29 -3.83 10.39
C VAL A 116 -2.29 -2.56 9.56
N ILE A 117 -2.52 -2.69 8.26
CA ILE A 117 -2.85 -1.58 7.35
C ILE A 117 -4.37 -1.55 7.20
N GLU A 118 -4.97 -0.49 7.72
CA GLU A 118 -6.41 -0.24 7.59
C GLU A 118 -6.68 0.44 6.25
N MET A 119 -7.38 -0.28 5.36
CA MET A 119 -7.78 0.18 4.04
C MET A 119 -9.11 0.91 4.15
N THR A 120 -9.19 2.13 3.58
CA THR A 120 -10.40 2.95 3.54
C THR A 120 -11.61 2.17 3.02
N CYS A 121 -12.76 2.41 3.64
CA CYS A 121 -14.04 1.91 3.17
C CYS A 121 -14.57 2.67 1.92
N ASN A 122 -13.92 3.77 1.56
CA ASN A 122 -14.26 4.59 0.39
C ASN A 122 -12.99 4.86 -0.45
N PRO A 123 -12.60 3.90 -1.31
CA PRO A 123 -11.41 4.03 -2.16
C PRO A 123 -11.59 4.97 -3.36
N SER A 124 -12.83 5.38 -3.69
CA SER A 124 -13.06 6.39 -4.74
C SER A 124 -12.82 7.81 -4.21
N GLY A 125 -12.96 8.02 -2.89
CA GLY A 125 -12.83 9.32 -2.25
C GLY A 125 -13.98 10.27 -2.54
N VAL A 126 -14.96 9.82 -3.33
CA VAL A 126 -16.19 10.55 -3.67
C VAL A 126 -17.05 10.67 -2.42
N GLN A 127 -17.73 11.79 -2.23
CA GLN A 127 -18.65 11.97 -1.11
C GLN A 127 -19.77 10.94 -1.20
N ILE A 128 -20.04 10.28 -0.08
CA ILE A 128 -21.12 9.30 0.01
C ILE A 128 -22.38 10.10 0.33
N PRO A 129 -23.43 10.01 -0.52
CA PRO A 129 -24.67 10.77 -0.36
C PRO A 129 -25.39 10.48 0.95
#